data_AF-A0A1M5SB91-F1
#
_entry.id   AF-A0A1M5SB91-F1
#
_cell.length_a   1.000
_cell.length_b   1.000
_cell.length_c   1.000
_cell.angle_alpha   90.00
_cell.angle_beta   90.00
_cell.angle_gamma   90.00
#
_symmetry.space_group_name_H-M   'P 1'
#
loop_
_entity.id
_entity.type
_entity.pdbx_description
1 polymer ?
#
loop_
_entity_poly.entity_id
_entity_poly.type
_entity_poly.pdbx_seq_one_letter_code
_entity_poly.pdbx_strand_id
1 'polypeptide(L)' 'RAIKTFVIGRKNWLFANTGKGAQASATIYSIIETAKSYGLSVEKYLVYLMNGLSNETTSIEDIMPWSKSLPEDLKVQSK' A
#
# COMPACT_ATOMS: atom_id res chain seq x y z
N ARG A 1 -16.31 1.58 -2.29
CA ARG A 1 -16.48 0.14 -2.67
C ARG A 1 -15.12 -0.56 -2.61
N ALA A 2 -14.51 -0.71 -1.42
CA ALA A 2 -13.11 -1.17 -1.27
C ALA A 2 -12.96 -2.71 -1.17
N ILE A 3 -13.96 -3.42 -0.61
CA ILE A 3 -13.86 -4.88 -0.40
C ILE A 3 -13.89 -5.70 -1.71
N LYS A 4 -14.37 -5.11 -2.81
CA LYS A 4 -14.51 -5.81 -4.10
C LYS A 4 -13.15 -6.25 -4.66
N THR A 5 -12.13 -5.41 -4.54
CA THR A 5 -10.77 -5.72 -5.05
C THR A 5 -10.15 -6.88 -4.28
N PHE A 6 -10.32 -6.91 -2.96
CA PHE A 6 -9.91 -8.03 -2.11
C PHE A 6 -10.64 -9.34 -2.45
N VAL A 7 -11.97 -9.29 -2.67
CA VAL A 7 -12.77 -10.48 -3.01
C VAL A 7 -12.43 -11.04 -4.39
N ILE A 8 -12.04 -10.20 -5.36
CA ILE A 8 -11.60 -10.65 -6.70
C ILE A 8 -10.30 -11.47 -6.59
N GLY A 9 -9.38 -11.08 -5.70
CA GLY A 9 -8.11 -11.79 -5.47
C GLY A 9 -8.23 -13.13 -4.73
N ARG A 10 -9.42 -13.49 -4.23
CA ARG A 10 -9.65 -14.68 -3.40
C ARG A 10 -9.25 -16.00 -4.09
N LYS A 11 -9.32 -16.06 -5.43
CA LYS A 11 -8.81 -17.20 -6.22
C LYS A 11 -7.28 -17.29 -6.27
N ASN A 12 -6.56 -16.17 -6.19
CA ASN A 12 -5.09 -16.15 -6.14
C ASN A 12 -4.54 -16.56 -4.77
N TRP A 13 -5.38 -16.56 -3.73
CA TRP A 13 -4.97 -16.88 -2.36
C TRP A 13 -5.58 -18.17 -1.83
N LEU A 14 -6.00 -19.06 -2.74
CA LEU A 14 -6.55 -20.37 -2.39
C LEU A 14 -5.61 -21.17 -1.48
N PHE A 15 -4.30 -20.88 -1.52
CA PHE A 15 -3.26 -21.53 -0.71
C PHE A 15 -2.76 -20.69 0.49
N ALA A 16 -3.33 -19.50 0.74
CA ALA A 16 -3.06 -18.73 1.95
C ALA A 16 -3.85 -19.33 3.13
N ASN A 17 -3.52 -20.58 3.48
CA ASN A 17 -4.25 -21.37 4.49
C ASN A 17 -3.85 -21.03 5.93
N THR A 18 -2.93 -20.08 6.13
CA THR A 18 -2.46 -19.67 7.46
C THR A 18 -3.05 -18.31 7.82
N GLY A 19 -3.48 -18.15 9.08
CA GLY A 19 -3.98 -16.85 9.58
C GLY A 19 -2.97 -15.72 9.41
N LYS A 20 -1.67 -16.02 9.56
CA LYS A 20 -0.58 -15.06 9.31
C LYS A 20 -0.54 -14.60 7.85
N GLY A 21 -0.70 -15.50 6.88
CA GLY A 21 -0.74 -15.16 5.46
C GLY A 21 -1.97 -14.32 5.08
N ALA A 22 -3.12 -14.64 5.68
CA ALA A 22 -4.34 -13.84 5.53
C ALA A 22 -4.17 -12.42 6.09
N GLN A 23 -3.55 -12.30 7.27
CA GLN A 23 -3.27 -11.00 7.89
C GLN A 23 -2.30 -10.16 7.05
N ALA A 24 -1.18 -10.74 6.59
CA ALA A 24 -0.24 -10.05 5.73
C ALA A 24 -0.90 -9.54 4.43
N SER A 25 -1.73 -10.37 3.81
CA SER A 25 -2.48 -10.01 2.60
C SER A 25 -3.48 -8.88 2.84
N ALA A 26 -4.19 -8.91 3.97
CA ALA A 26 -5.11 -7.85 4.38
C ALA A 26 -4.38 -6.52 4.63
N THR A 27 -3.21 -6.55 5.26
CA THR A 27 -2.38 -5.36 5.49
C THR A 27 -1.96 -4.72 4.17
N ILE A 28 -1.42 -5.50 3.23
CA ILE A 28 -0.98 -4.98 1.92
C ILE A 28 -2.15 -4.34 1.17
N TYR A 29 -3.32 -5.00 1.13
CA TYR A 29 -4.50 -4.42 0.46
C TYR A 29 -4.99 -3.15 1.13
N SER A 30 -4.92 -3.06 2.45
CA SER A 30 -5.27 -1.83 3.18
C SER A 30 -4.35 -0.67 2.79
N ILE A 31 -3.04 -0.92 2.65
CA ILE A 31 -2.07 0.08 2.18
C ILE A 31 -2.39 0.51 0.74
N ILE A 32 -2.66 -0.45 -0.15
CA ILE A 32 -3.00 -0.18 -1.55
C ILE A 32 -4.27 0.68 -1.67
N GLU A 33 -5.32 0.33 -0.94
CA GLU A 33 -6.59 1.10 -0.96
C GLU A 33 -6.42 2.48 -0.35
N THR A 34 -5.56 2.62 0.67
CA THR A 34 -5.18 3.94 1.21
C THR A 34 -4.44 4.76 0.16
N ALA A 35 -3.41 4.22 -0.49
CA ALA A 35 -2.66 4.92 -1.53
C ALA A 35 -3.55 5.40 -2.69
N LYS A 36 -4.47 4.54 -3.15
CA LYS A 36 -5.46 4.92 -4.17
C LYS A 36 -6.38 6.04 -3.71
N SER A 37 -6.84 6.00 -2.46
CA SER A 37 -7.73 7.02 -1.90
C SER A 37 -7.08 8.41 -1.85
N TYR A 38 -5.75 8.45 -1.72
CA TYR A 38 -4.94 9.67 -1.78
C TYR A 38 -4.45 10.05 -3.18
N GLY A 39 -4.83 9.31 -4.24
CA GLY A 39 -4.42 9.61 -5.61
C GLY A 39 -2.94 9.31 -5.90
N LEU A 40 -2.32 8.45 -5.10
CA LEU A 40 -0.93 8.03 -5.26
C LEU A 40 -0.83 6.83 -6.21
N SER A 41 0.27 6.78 -6.97
CA SER A 41 0.64 5.61 -7.76
C SER A 41 1.04 4.48 -6.82
N VAL A 42 0.23 3.42 -6.80
CA VAL A 42 0.37 2.30 -5.86
C VAL A 42 1.76 1.66 -5.94
N GLU A 43 2.27 1.44 -7.15
CA GLU A 43 3.56 0.78 -7.36
C GLU A 43 4.71 1.60 -6.80
N LYS A 44 4.79 2.89 -7.17
CA LYS A 44 5.83 3.79 -6.69
C LYS A 44 5.74 4.01 -5.18
N TYR A 45 4.52 4.13 -4.66
CA TYR A 45 4.29 4.31 -3.22
C TYR A 45 4.73 3.09 -2.41
N LEU A 46 4.48 1.87 -2.90
CA LEU A 46 4.95 0.66 -2.22
C LEU A 46 6.48 0.60 -2.18
N VAL A 47 7.17 0.92 -3.27
CA VAL A 47 8.64 0.96 -3.31
C VAL A 47 9.18 2.01 -2.33
N TYR A 48 8.59 3.21 -2.32
CA TYR A 48 8.94 4.27 -1.40
C TYR A 48 8.73 3.85 0.07
N LEU A 49 7.59 3.20 0.36
CA LEU A 49 7.26 2.71 1.70
C LEU A 49 8.26 1.64 2.16
N MET A 50 8.59 0.67 1.31
CA MET A 50 9.56 -0.38 1.68
C MET A 50 10.98 0.19 1.89
N ASN A 51 11.40 1.14 1.05
CA ASN A 51 12.67 1.85 1.22
C ASN A 51 12.69 2.68 2.52
N GLY A 52 11.60 3.37 2.83
CA GLY A 52 11.46 4.14 4.06
C GLY A 52 11.46 3.26 5.31
N LEU A 53 10.77 2.12 5.30
CA LEU A 53 10.79 1.16 6.40
C LEU A 53 12.17 0.50 6.61
N SER A 54 12.96 0.35 5.55
CA SER A 54 14.33 -0.17 5.65
C SER A 54 15.30 0.83 6.27
N ASN A 55 14.95 2.12 6.30
CA ASN A 55 15.78 3.19 6.83
C ASN A 55 15.35 3.52 8.26
N GLU A 56 16.12 3.06 9.24
CA GLU A 56 15.88 3.20 10.68
C GLU A 56 15.83 4.65 11.23
N THR A 57 16.23 5.64 10.42
CA THR A 57 16.16 7.07 10.76
C THR A 57 14.88 7.76 10.29
N THR A 58 14.04 7.07 9.50
CA THR A 58 12.87 7.70 8.89
C THR A 58 11.66 7.55 9.82
N SER A 59 11.11 8.69 10.26
CA SER A 59 9.87 8.70 11.04
C SER A 59 8.73 8.12 10.20
N ILE A 60 7.95 7.21 10.77
CA ILE A 60 6.82 6.54 10.09
C ILE A 60 5.81 7.59 9.56
N GLU A 61 5.65 8.68 10.31
CA GLU A 61 4.76 9.80 9.98
C GLU A 61 5.12 10.49 8.66
N ASP A 62 6.40 10.50 8.28
CA ASP A 62 6.86 11.14 7.04
C ASP A 62 6.55 10.31 5.80
N ILE A 63 6.45 8.98 5.95
CA ILE A 63 6.23 8.02 4.85
C ILE A 63 4.73 7.78 4.61
N MET A 64 3.88 8.28 5.52
CA MET A 64 2.44 8.13 5.45
C MET A 64 1.85 8.88 4.25
N PRO A 65 0.73 8.38 3.69
CA PRO A 65 0.17 8.90 2.43
C PRO A 65 -0.43 10.31 2.54
N TRP A 66 -0.61 10.82 3.77
CA TRP A 66 -1.02 12.21 4.05
C TRP A 66 0.15 13.13 4.44
N SER A 67 1.38 12.61 4.42
CA SER A 67 2.55 13.42 4.77
C SER A 67 2.78 14.52 3.74
N LYS A 68 3.23 15.69 4.22
CA LYS A 68 3.57 16.85 3.38
C LYS A 68 4.93 16.70 2.69
N SER A 69 5.76 15.75 3.13
CA SER A 69 7.11 15.50 2.58
C SER A 69 7.12 14.50 1.40
N LEU A 70 5.95 14.07 0.92
CA LEU A 70 5.86 13.10 -0.16
C LEU A 70 6.37 13.67 -1.50
N PRO A 71 7.28 12.95 -2.20
CA PRO A 71 7.76 13.39 -3.51
C PRO A 71 6.62 13.40 -4.53
N GLU A 72 6.56 14.46 -5.36
CA GLU A 72 5.49 14.67 -6.34
C GLU A 72 5.45 13.60 -7.44
N ASP A 73 6.56 12.89 -7.65
CA ASP A 73 6.67 11.76 -8.58
C ASP A 73 5.75 10.57 -8.23
N LEU A 74 5.31 10.49 -6.97
CA LEU A 74 4.38 9.47 -6.47
C LEU A 74 2.93 9.75 -6.86
N LYS A 75 2.56 10.97 -7.24
CA LYS A 75 1.19 11.30 -7.63
C LYS A 75 0.90 10.69 -9.00
N VAL A 76 -0.30 10.12 -9.16
CA VAL A 76 -0.74 9.66 -10.49
C VAL A 76 -0.88 10.90 -11.37
N GLN A 77 -0.04 11.04 -12.39
CA GLN A 77 -0.30 12.03 -13.43
C GLN A 77 -1.60 11.64 -14.13
N SER A 78 -2.67 12.40 -13.87
CA SER A 78 -3.86 12.31 -14.70
C SER A 78 -3.45 12.74 -16.09
N LYS A 79 -3.54 11.82 -17.06
CA LYS A 79 -3.76 12.22 -18.44
C LYS A 79 -5.13 12.87 -18.60
#